data_AF-A0A0Q1DZE5-F1
#
_entry.id   AF-A0A0Q1DZE5-F1
#
_cell.length_a   1.000
_cell.length_b   1.000
_cell.length_c   1.000
_cell.angle_alpha   90.00
_cell.angle_beta   90.00
_cell.angle_gamma   90.00
#
_symmetry.space_group_name_H-M   'P 1'
#
loop_
_entity.id
_entity.type
_entity.pdbx_description
1 polymer ?
#
loop_
_entity_poly.entity_id
_entity_poly.type
_entity_poly.pdbx_seq_one_letter_code
_entity_poly.pdbx_strand_id
1 'polypeptide(L)'
;MEIMTQDAALGTVMAEVLTAYHRHTANAETHLTEATLHPDERVRAGDVDEDGEPLTPDHLTPAEHQAAAAIEAALAQAAATALAALATTRASLRTTHLDGAVVTPLTGERS
;
A
#
# COMPACT_ATOMS: atom_id res chain seq x y z
N MET A 1 28.69 1.27 -10.16
CA MET A 1 27.43 1.85 -10.69
C MET A 1 26.19 1.09 -10.22
N GLU A 2 26.30 -0.21 -9.92
CA GLU A 2 25.17 -1.13 -9.63
C GLU A 2 24.38 -0.85 -8.34
N ILE A 3 25.01 -0.34 -7.27
CA ILE A 3 24.34 -0.04 -5.99
C ILE A 3 23.44 1.21 -6.08
N MET A 4 23.84 2.22 -6.86
CA MET A 4 23.02 3.43 -7.06
C MET A 4 21.74 3.13 -7.85
N THR A 5 21.80 2.19 -8.81
CA THR A 5 20.63 1.70 -9.54
C THR A 5 19.69 0.85 -8.66
N GLN A 6 20.23 0.13 -7.67
CA GLN A 6 19.43 -0.64 -6.72
C GLN A 6 18.66 0.25 -5.72
N ASP A 7 19.25 1.32 -5.16
CA ASP A 7 18.53 2.25 -4.26
C ASP A 7 17.38 2.98 -5.01
N ALA A 8 17.60 3.32 -6.28
CA ALA A 8 16.57 3.93 -7.13
C ALA A 8 15.41 2.97 -7.41
N ALA A 9 15.70 1.72 -7.80
CA ALA A 9 14.68 0.69 -8.03
C ALA A 9 13.89 0.37 -6.75
N LEU A 10 14.57 0.29 -5.60
CA LEU A 10 13.93 0.08 -4.30
C LEU A 10 13.00 1.25 -3.94
N GLY A 11 13.39 2.48 -4.26
CA GLY A 11 12.55 3.67 -4.10
C GLY A 11 11.24 3.59 -4.89
N THR A 12 11.28 3.12 -6.15
CA THR A 12 10.09 2.91 -6.98
C THR A 12 9.16 1.86 -6.36
N VAL A 13 9.69 0.70 -5.96
CA VAL A 13 8.90 -0.35 -5.32
C VAL A 13 8.26 0.14 -4.02
N MET A 14 9.00 0.89 -3.19
CA MET A 14 8.43 1.49 -1.97
C MET A 14 7.26 2.45 -2.28
N ALA A 15 7.35 3.24 -3.36
CA ALA A 15 6.27 4.14 -3.75
C ALA A 15 5.02 3.39 -4.26
N GLU A 16 5.21 2.30 -5.01
CA GLU A 16 4.13 1.43 -5.46
C GLU A 16 3.41 0.75 -4.29
N VAL A 17 4.17 0.20 -3.34
CA VAL A 17 3.61 -0.44 -2.13
C VAL A 17 2.89 0.60 -1.25
N LEU A 18 3.41 1.82 -1.14
CA LEU A 18 2.73 2.91 -0.42
C LEU A 18 1.41 3.30 -1.09
N THR A 19 1.38 3.34 -2.42
CA THR A 19 0.16 3.60 -3.18
C THR A 19 -0.87 2.49 -2.96
N ALA A 20 -0.43 1.23 -2.97
CA ALA A 20 -1.29 0.09 -2.67
C ALA A 20 -1.83 0.15 -1.23
N TYR A 21 -0.99 0.48 -0.24
CA TYR A 21 -1.41 0.67 1.15
C TYR A 21 -2.57 1.67 1.25
N HIS A 22 -2.42 2.87 0.70
CA HIS A 22 -3.45 3.90 0.77
C HIS A 22 -4.74 3.49 0.06
N ARG A 23 -4.64 2.83 -1.09
CA ARG A 23 -5.81 2.30 -1.80
C ARG A 23 -6.57 1.26 -0.96
N HIS A 24 -5.86 0.30 -0.39
CA HIS A 24 -6.47 -0.74 0.45
C HIS A 24 -7.10 -0.16 1.72
N THR A 25 -6.48 0.86 2.34
CA THR A 25 -7.11 1.57 3.46
C THR A 25 -8.40 2.29 3.04
N ALA A 26 -8.38 3.05 1.94
CA ALA A 26 -9.56 3.75 1.45
C ALA A 26 -10.70 2.80 1.05
N ASN A 27 -10.37 1.66 0.42
CA ASN A 27 -11.34 0.62 0.09
C ASN A 27 -11.96 0.00 1.35
N ALA A 28 -11.14 -0.29 2.37
CA ALA A 28 -11.64 -0.82 3.64
C ALA A 28 -12.63 0.15 4.31
N GLU A 29 -12.31 1.45 4.34
CA GLU A 29 -13.20 2.51 4.87
C GLU A 29 -14.49 2.62 4.06
N THR A 30 -14.39 2.52 2.73
CA THR A 30 -15.55 2.56 1.81
C THR A 30 -16.48 1.39 2.10
N HIS A 31 -15.97 0.16 2.17
CA HIS A 31 -16.77 -1.02 2.49
C HIS A 31 -17.36 -0.97 3.90
N LEU A 32 -16.65 -0.45 4.91
CA LEU A 32 -17.23 -0.25 6.24
C LEU A 32 -18.38 0.75 6.21
N THR A 33 -18.23 1.84 5.46
CA THR A 33 -19.29 2.84 5.29
C THR A 33 -20.50 2.21 4.60
N GLU A 34 -20.29 1.46 3.53
CA GLU A 34 -21.34 0.72 2.83
C GLU A 34 -22.03 -0.33 3.70
N ALA A 35 -21.29 -1.03 4.57
CA ALA A 35 -21.86 -1.98 5.53
C ALA A 35 -22.76 -1.32 6.58
N THR A 36 -22.49 -0.04 6.92
CA THR A 36 -23.29 0.73 7.88
C THR A 36 -24.47 1.45 7.25
N LEU A 37 -24.42 1.73 5.94
CA LEU A 37 -25.53 2.26 5.17
C LEU A 37 -26.47 1.11 4.80
N HIS A 38 -27.71 1.14 5.28
CA HIS A 38 -28.68 0.07 5.02
C HIS A 38 -28.77 -0.24 3.50
N PRO A 39 -28.62 -1.52 3.08
CA PRO A 39 -28.69 -1.91 1.66
C PRO A 39 -30.04 -1.55 1.03
N ASP A 40 -31.12 -1.67 1.82
CA ASP A 40 -32.50 -1.44 1.39
C ASP A 40 -32.94 0.03 1.47
N GLU A 41 -32.16 0.92 2.09
CA GLU A 41 -32.54 2.34 2.22
C GLU A 41 -32.09 3.20 1.03
N ARG A 42 -31.24 2.67 0.14
CA ARG A 42 -30.70 3.42 -1.00
C ARG A 42 -31.52 3.31 -2.29
N VAL A 43 -32.33 2.26 -2.45
CA VAL A 43 -33.09 2.00 -3.68
C VAL A 43 -34.50 1.55 -3.33
N ARG A 44 -35.46 2.46 -3.43
CA ARG A 44 -36.88 2.10 -3.43
C ARG A 44 -37.23 1.48 -4.78
N ALA A 45 -38.21 0.58 -4.78
CA ALA A 45 -38.75 0.04 -6.02
C ALA A 45 -39.24 1.20 -6.93
N GLY A 46 -38.58 1.39 -8.07
CA GLY A 46 -38.87 2.48 -9.02
C GLY A 46 -37.92 3.67 -8.94
N ASP A 47 -36.92 3.66 -8.06
CA ASP A 47 -35.86 4.67 -8.07
C ASP A 47 -35.02 4.54 -9.35
N VAL A 48 -34.76 5.69 -9.97
CA VAL A 48 -33.97 5.81 -11.20
C VAL A 48 -32.79 6.76 -10.95
N ASP A 49 -31.68 6.51 -11.64
CA ASP A 49 -30.50 7.37 -11.59
C ASP A 49 -30.68 8.68 -12.37
N GLU A 50 -29.61 9.45 -12.49
CA GLU A 50 -29.59 10.74 -13.19
C GLU A 50 -29.85 10.63 -14.71
N ASP A 51 -29.68 9.45 -15.29
CA ASP A 51 -29.96 9.12 -16.69
C ASP A 51 -31.34 8.48 -16.88
N GLY A 52 -32.07 8.23 -15.78
CA GLY A 52 -33.38 7.59 -15.79
C GLY A 52 -33.34 6.07 -15.86
N GLU A 53 -32.17 5.45 -15.68
CA GLU A 53 -32.05 4.01 -15.58
C GLU A 53 -32.43 3.52 -14.17
N PRO A 54 -33.04 2.33 -14.03
CA PRO A 54 -33.37 1.80 -12.71
C PRO A 54 -32.11 1.67 -11.85
N LEU A 55 -32.13 2.28 -10.67
CA LEU A 55 -31.05 2.09 -9.70
C LEU A 55 -30.96 0.61 -9.36
N THR A 56 -29.83 -0.02 -9.69
CA THR A 56 -29.58 -1.41 -9.32
C THR A 56 -29.27 -1.49 -7.83
N PRO A 57 -29.96 -2.34 -7.06
CA PRO A 57 -29.60 -2.58 -5.67
C PRO A 57 -28.15 -3.02 -5.57
N ASP A 58 -27.45 -2.52 -4.56
CA ASP A 58 -26.14 -3.05 -4.20
C ASP A 58 -26.30 -4.55 -3.94
N HIS A 59 -25.51 -5.38 -4.63
CA HIS A 59 -25.69 -6.83 -4.58
C HIS A 59 -25.07 -7.46 -3.32
N LEU A 60 -24.29 -6.69 -2.57
CA LEU A 60 -23.61 -7.15 -1.38
C LEU A 60 -24.41 -6.85 -0.12
N THR A 61 -24.53 -7.87 0.72
CA THR A 61 -25.06 -7.75 2.08
C THR A 61 -24.07 -7.01 2.99
N PRO A 62 -24.52 -6.45 4.13
CA PRO A 62 -23.62 -5.81 5.09
C PRO A 62 -22.50 -6.73 5.59
N ALA A 63 -22.79 -8.03 5.73
CA ALA A 63 -21.79 -9.03 6.12
C ALA A 63 -20.71 -9.22 5.02
N GLU A 64 -21.09 -9.14 3.75
CA GLU A 64 -20.14 -9.21 2.63
C GLU A 64 -19.28 -7.96 2.53
N HIS A 65 -19.85 -6.77 2.76
CA HIS A 65 -19.05 -5.54 2.87
C HIS A 65 -18.09 -5.61 4.08
N GLN A 66 -18.52 -6.14 5.23
CA GLN A 66 -17.61 -6.34 6.37
C GLN A 66 -16.47 -7.32 6.05
N ALA A 67 -16.77 -8.41 5.33
CA ALA A 67 -15.76 -9.35 4.88
C ALA A 67 -14.77 -8.70 3.89
N ALA A 68 -15.28 -7.93 2.92
CA ALA A 68 -14.46 -7.18 1.97
C ALA A 68 -13.57 -6.15 2.67
N ALA A 69 -14.11 -5.40 3.63
CA ALA A 69 -13.36 -4.47 4.46
C ALA A 69 -12.22 -5.16 5.24
N ALA A 70 -12.48 -6.35 5.80
CA ALA A 70 -11.47 -7.12 6.52
C ALA A 70 -10.34 -7.60 5.59
N ILE A 71 -10.66 -8.01 4.36
CA ILE A 71 -9.67 -8.39 3.34
C ILE A 71 -8.81 -7.17 2.98
N GLU A 72 -9.43 -6.03 2.70
CA GLU A 72 -8.73 -4.80 2.35
C GLU A 72 -7.83 -4.30 3.50
N ALA A 73 -8.31 -4.38 4.74
CA ALA A 73 -7.49 -4.07 5.92
C ALA A 73 -6.27 -5.02 6.05
N ALA A 74 -6.44 -6.32 5.77
CA ALA A 74 -5.34 -7.28 5.78
C ALA A 74 -4.31 -6.99 4.67
N LEU A 75 -4.76 -6.59 3.48
CA LEU A 75 -3.89 -6.16 2.38
C LEU A 75 -3.12 -4.88 2.72
N ALA A 76 -3.77 -3.90 3.36
CA ALA A 76 -3.11 -2.72 3.88
C ALA A 76 -2.03 -3.08 4.92
N GLN A 77 -2.34 -3.98 5.86
CA GLN A 77 -1.37 -4.44 6.86
C GLN A 77 -0.16 -5.16 6.22
N ALA A 78 -0.40 -5.98 5.19
CA ALA A 78 0.66 -6.63 4.42
C ALA A 78 1.54 -5.60 3.70
N ALA A 79 0.95 -4.57 3.08
CA ALA A 79 1.68 -3.49 2.44
C ALA A 79 2.52 -2.68 3.45
N ALA A 80 1.97 -2.36 4.62
CA ALA A 80 2.71 -1.68 5.69
C ALA A 80 3.92 -2.52 6.19
N THR A 81 3.73 -3.83 6.32
CA THR A 81 4.81 -4.76 6.69
C THR A 81 5.89 -4.81 5.61
N ALA A 82 5.50 -4.87 4.34
CA ALA A 82 6.43 -4.83 3.21
C ALA A 82 7.22 -3.52 3.16
N LEU A 83 6.58 -2.36 3.42
CA LEU A 83 7.27 -1.07 3.49
C LEU A 83 8.33 -1.04 4.60
N ALA A 84 8.01 -1.58 5.77
CA ALA A 84 8.98 -1.67 6.88
C ALA A 84 10.18 -2.55 6.52
N ALA A 85 9.94 -3.69 5.86
CA ALA A 85 11.01 -4.57 5.38
C ALA A 85 11.89 -3.88 4.32
N LEU A 86 11.27 -3.23 3.33
CA LEU A 86 11.98 -2.49 2.29
C LEU A 86 12.79 -1.32 2.86
N ALA A 87 12.25 -0.59 3.84
CA ALA A 87 12.97 0.47 4.53
C ALA A 87 14.21 -0.06 5.26
N THR A 88 14.10 -1.23 5.88
CA THR A 88 15.23 -1.92 6.51
C THR A 88 16.29 -2.32 5.47
N THR A 89 15.88 -2.93 4.36
CA THR A 89 16.78 -3.28 3.25
C THR A 89 17.49 -2.03 2.71
N ARG A 90 16.77 -0.93 2.54
CA ARG A 90 17.35 0.35 2.09
C ARG A 90 18.40 0.87 3.05
N ALA A 91 18.12 0.83 4.35
CA ALA A 91 19.07 1.26 5.38
C ALA A 91 20.33 0.39 5.35
N SER A 92 20.19 -0.94 5.25
CA SER A 92 21.32 -1.87 5.16
C SER A 92 22.21 -1.62 3.94
N LEU A 93 21.61 -1.37 2.76
CA LEU A 93 22.38 -1.04 1.55
C LEU A 93 23.21 0.24 1.72
N ARG A 94 22.68 1.24 2.42
CA ARG A 94 23.38 2.50 2.70
C ARG A 94 24.50 2.33 3.72
N THR A 95 24.33 1.49 4.74
CA THR A 95 25.40 1.22 5.73
C THR A 95 26.57 0.46 5.11
N THR A 96 26.32 -0.55 4.27
CA THR A 96 27.40 -1.29 3.58
C THR A 96 28.22 -0.39 2.66
N HIS A 97 27.59 0.62 2.04
CA HIS A 97 28.30 1.61 1.22
C HIS A 97 29.25 2.50 2.05
N LEU A 98 28.91 2.82 3.30
CA LEU A 98 29.75 3.66 4.16
C LEU A 98 30.96 2.91 4.73
N ASP A 99 30.80 1.63 5.10
CA ASP A 99 31.90 0.80 5.62
C ASP A 99 32.94 0.43 4.55
N GLY A 100 32.55 0.37 3.27
CA GLY A 100 33.47 0.15 2.16
C GLY A 100 34.40 1.34 1.83
N ALA A 101 34.15 2.52 2.42
CA ALA A 101 34.90 3.75 2.15
C ALA A 101 36.01 4.06 3.17
N VAL A 102 36.21 3.21 4.19
CA VAL A 102 37.20 3.45 5.25
C VAL A 102 38.25 2.34 5.27
N VAL A 103 39.51 2.75 5.29
CA VAL A 103 40.76 1.96 5.42
C VAL A 103 41.42 1.52 4.11
N THR A 104 42.06 2.45 3.41
CA THR A 104 43.38 2.18 2.81
C THR A 104 44.42 2.84 3.70
N PRO A 105 45.24 2.10 4.47
CA PRO A 105 46.40 2.70 5.10
C PRO A 105 47.34 3.14 3.98
N LEU A 106 47.59 4.44 3.88
CA LEU A 106 48.68 4.97 3.07
C LEU A 106 49.98 4.37 3.63
N THR A 107 50.49 3.32 2.99
CA THR A 107 51.86 2.86 3.17
C THR A 107 52.79 3.97 2.68
N GLY A 108 53.10 4.89 3.59
CA GLY A 108 54.18 5.84 3.45
C GLY A 108 55.44 5.25 4.08
N GLU A 109 56.11 4.36 3.35
CA GLU A 109 57.56 4.23 3.50
C GLU A 109 58.18 5.59 3.18
N ARG A 110 58.82 6.24 4.15
CA ARG A 110 59.94 7.15 3.91
C ARG A 110 60.92 7.09 5.07
N SER A 111 62.02 6.38 4.79
CA SER A 111 63.43 6.65 5.10
C SER A 111 63.83 7.14 6.49
#